data_AF-A0A424QQP8-F1
#
_entry.id   AF-A0A424QQP8-F1
#
_cell.length_a   1.000
_cell.length_b   1.000
_cell.length_c   1.000
_cell.angle_alpha   90.00
_cell.angle_beta   90.00
_cell.angle_gamma   90.00
#
_symmetry.space_group_name_H-M   'P 1'
#
loop_
_entity.id
_entity.type
_entity.pdbx_description
1 polymer ?
#
loop_
_entity_poly.entity_id
_entity_poly.type
_entity_poly.pdbx_seq_one_letter_code
_entity_poly.pdbx_strand_id
1 'polypeptide(L)'
;MRFFLTVLITAFIGSASAQDTFSIVAVDLATGQVGSAGATCLDDNQIAGGAVIISDVIPDVGAIHTQSYWIPANQNAAHDQVVDNGLSPEELMAWLEENDAENNPAVRQYGMADLVSGVARAAAFTGDNCIDFKGHIVGENYAIQGNILLGEEILTQMEAGFLETEGALAEKLMAALQGANVAGADNRCLEEGVSSRSAFLRVAYPGDGAEDLTLDLVVSLTPFGVEPIDVLQAEFNAWNGISSTVELYGNAPLLITRLEGPEVLLKWSGDTPAEMIAFDAAGARVGAVDLDGPWTRWALPATGTLFLRIVNAEGQLLTTLQYAGDVAPPNTQRGDRE
;
A
#
# COMPACT_ATOMS: atom_id res chain seq x y z
N MET A 1 19.00 63.25 17.35
CA MET A 1 19.81 62.03 17.16
C MET A 1 18.83 60.85 17.05
N ARG A 2 18.50 60.42 15.83
CA ARG A 2 17.52 59.33 15.58
C ARG A 2 18.30 58.01 15.56
N PHE A 3 18.01 57.13 16.52
CA PHE A 3 18.54 55.76 16.53
C PHE A 3 17.71 54.91 15.54
N PHE A 4 18.37 54.38 14.51
CA PHE A 4 17.80 53.33 13.67
C PHE A 4 18.06 51.99 14.36
N LEU A 5 16.99 51.32 14.80
CA LEU A 5 17.01 49.94 15.25
C LEU A 5 17.00 49.05 14.00
N THR A 6 18.13 48.43 13.68
CA THR A 6 18.20 47.44 12.59
C THR A 6 17.79 46.10 13.18
N VAL A 7 16.59 45.64 12.83
CA VAL A 7 16.12 44.29 13.15
C VAL A 7 16.77 43.33 12.15
N LEU A 8 17.69 42.49 12.65
CA LEU A 8 18.29 41.42 11.87
C LEU A 8 17.27 40.27 11.83
N ILE A 9 16.63 40.07 10.68
CA ILE A 9 15.80 38.89 10.42
C ILE A 9 16.76 37.78 9.99
N THR A 10 17.10 36.88 10.92
CA THR A 10 17.74 35.60 10.60
C THR A 10 16.70 34.70 9.93
N ALA A 11 16.80 34.58 8.61
CA ALA A 11 16.09 33.54 7.87
C ALA A 11 16.68 32.18 8.27
N PHE A 12 15.88 31.36 8.95
CA PHE A 12 16.16 29.93 9.10
C PHE A 12 15.98 29.29 7.73
N ILE A 13 17.07 29.07 7.00
CA ILE A 13 17.08 28.20 5.83
C ILE A 13 17.19 26.79 6.39
N GLY A 14 16.05 26.10 6.50
CA GLY A 14 16.04 24.65 6.72
C GLY A 14 16.77 24.01 5.55
N SER A 15 17.92 23.39 5.80
CA SER A 15 18.61 22.61 4.78
C SER A 15 17.80 21.33 4.59
N ALA A 16 17.05 21.25 3.49
CA ALA A 16 16.50 19.98 3.05
C ALA A 16 17.68 19.10 2.65
N SER A 17 18.02 18.13 3.49
CA SER A 17 19.01 17.11 3.15
C SER A 17 18.38 16.12 2.17
N ALA A 18 19.11 15.75 1.13
CA ALA A 18 18.68 14.69 0.22
C ALA A 18 18.41 13.40 0.99
N GLN A 19 17.36 12.69 0.58
CA GLN A 19 16.90 11.46 1.20
C GLN A 19 17.05 10.33 0.17
N ASP A 20 18.18 9.63 0.22
CA ASP A 20 18.43 8.43 -0.57
C ASP A 20 17.38 7.41 -0.17
N THR A 21 16.82 6.73 -1.16
CA THR A 21 15.66 5.88 -0.96
C THR A 21 15.60 4.96 -2.15
N PHE A 22 15.25 3.70 -1.91
CA PHE A 22 14.83 2.78 -2.96
C PHE A 22 13.49 2.17 -2.57
N SER A 23 12.61 2.04 -3.55
CA SER A 23 11.20 1.77 -3.29
C SER A 23 10.50 1.18 -4.51
N ILE A 24 9.35 0.56 -4.25
CA ILE A 24 8.48 -0.04 -5.25
C ILE A 24 7.01 0.16 -4.84
N VAL A 25 6.20 0.60 -5.80
CA VAL A 25 4.74 0.46 -5.76
C VAL A 25 4.33 -0.59 -6.77
N ALA A 26 3.34 -1.42 -6.44
CA ALA A 26 2.83 -2.43 -7.33
C ALA A 26 1.36 -2.74 -7.04
N VAL A 27 0.68 -3.27 -8.05
CA VAL A 27 -0.71 -3.72 -7.96
C VAL A 27 -0.86 -5.12 -8.55
N ASP A 28 -1.82 -5.89 -8.07
CA ASP A 28 -2.16 -7.20 -8.62
C ASP A 28 -3.60 -7.20 -9.11
N LEU A 29 -3.76 -7.19 -10.44
CA LEU A 29 -5.07 -7.17 -11.10
C LEU A 29 -5.90 -8.44 -10.81
N ALA A 30 -5.25 -9.59 -10.56
CA ALA A 30 -5.96 -10.84 -10.32
C ALA A 30 -6.62 -10.88 -8.94
N THR A 31 -5.99 -10.26 -7.95
CA THR A 31 -6.46 -10.27 -6.55
C THR A 31 -7.08 -8.95 -6.11
N GLY A 32 -6.83 -7.86 -6.84
CA GLY A 32 -7.21 -6.49 -6.48
C GLY A 32 -6.31 -5.87 -5.41
N GLN A 33 -5.17 -6.50 -5.09
CA GLN A 33 -4.24 -6.01 -4.07
C GLN A 33 -3.46 -4.81 -4.60
N VAL A 34 -3.21 -3.85 -3.72
CA VAL A 34 -2.34 -2.70 -3.97
C VAL A 34 -1.28 -2.66 -2.89
N GLY A 35 -0.04 -2.34 -3.26
CA GLY A 35 1.06 -2.49 -2.33
C GLY A 35 2.25 -1.60 -2.61
N SER A 36 3.07 -1.47 -1.58
CA SER A 36 4.09 -0.46 -1.42
C SER A 36 5.19 -1.00 -0.52
N ALA A 37 6.45 -0.88 -0.93
CA ALA A 37 7.59 -1.27 -0.12
C ALA A 37 8.77 -0.32 -0.38
N GLY A 38 9.62 -0.09 0.61
CA GLY A 38 10.77 0.79 0.44
C GLY A 38 11.67 0.84 1.66
N ALA A 39 12.86 1.41 1.47
CA ALA A 39 13.86 1.56 2.52
C ALA A 39 14.75 2.78 2.30
N THR A 40 15.35 3.28 3.39
CA THR A 40 16.26 4.44 3.39
C THR A 40 17.26 4.37 4.55
N CYS A 41 18.42 5.01 4.39
CA CYS A 41 19.43 5.24 5.42
C CYS A 41 19.07 6.38 6.39
N LEU A 42 17.82 6.82 6.36
CA LEU A 42 17.20 7.62 7.41
C LEU A 42 16.40 6.69 8.35
N ASP A 43 16.24 7.11 9.59
CA ASP A 43 15.46 6.37 10.58
C ASP A 43 14.64 7.33 11.45
N ASP A 44 13.93 6.77 12.42
CA ASP A 44 13.04 7.50 13.33
C ASP A 44 13.71 8.67 14.09
N ASN A 45 15.04 8.68 14.23
CA ASN A 45 15.74 9.81 14.86
C ASN A 45 15.87 11.02 13.92
N GLN A 46 15.79 10.80 12.61
CA GLN A 46 15.95 11.81 11.57
C GLN A 46 14.60 12.20 10.97
N ILE A 47 13.71 11.22 10.75
CA ILE A 47 12.36 11.39 10.20
C ILE A 47 11.45 10.40 10.91
N ALA A 48 10.39 10.89 11.54
CA ALA A 48 9.42 10.03 12.21
C ALA A 48 8.85 8.98 11.24
N GLY A 49 8.92 7.70 11.62
CA GLY A 49 8.51 6.56 10.79
C GLY A 49 9.57 6.08 9.78
N GLY A 50 10.70 6.78 9.64
CA GLY A 50 11.76 6.43 8.70
C GLY A 50 11.27 6.40 7.25
N ALA A 51 11.56 5.31 6.55
CA ALA A 51 11.21 5.07 5.15
C ALA A 51 9.72 5.22 4.86
N VAL A 52 8.82 4.87 5.79
CA VAL A 52 7.38 4.77 5.51
C VAL A 52 6.74 6.09 5.06
N ILE A 53 7.39 7.22 5.35
CA ILE A 53 6.90 8.56 5.01
C ILE A 53 6.64 8.77 3.50
N ILE A 54 7.32 8.00 2.64
CA ILE A 54 7.14 8.07 1.18
C ILE A 54 5.89 7.32 0.71
N SER A 55 5.29 6.48 1.57
CA SER A 55 4.25 5.54 1.18
C SER A 55 2.85 6.11 1.34
N ASP A 56 2.10 6.06 0.25
CA ASP A 56 0.65 6.24 0.26
C ASP A 56 -0.01 5.07 -0.45
N VAL A 57 -0.66 4.21 0.33
CA VAL A 57 -1.43 3.08 -0.19
C VAL A 57 -2.89 3.49 -0.13
N ILE A 58 -3.55 3.49 -1.29
CA ILE A 58 -4.93 3.92 -1.45
C ILE A 58 -5.74 2.66 -1.78
N PRO A 59 -6.42 2.03 -0.79
CA PRO A 59 -7.17 0.79 -1.01
C PRO A 59 -8.14 0.89 -2.18
N ASP A 60 -8.27 -0.20 -2.94
CA ASP A 60 -9.08 -0.31 -4.16
C ASP A 60 -8.69 0.64 -5.32
N VAL A 61 -7.65 1.46 -5.17
CA VAL A 61 -7.19 2.42 -6.18
C VAL A 61 -5.79 2.09 -6.66
N GLY A 62 -4.79 2.16 -5.78
CA GLY A 62 -3.39 2.03 -6.15
C GLY A 62 -2.43 2.37 -5.01
N ALA A 63 -1.17 2.63 -5.36
CA ALA A 63 -0.17 3.13 -4.41
C ALA A 63 0.70 4.20 -5.08
N ILE A 64 1.12 5.18 -4.29
CA ILE A 64 1.93 6.33 -4.71
C ILE A 64 3.16 6.43 -3.80
N HIS A 65 4.32 6.61 -4.43
CA HIS A 65 5.54 7.07 -3.77
C HIS A 65 5.90 8.47 -4.22
N THR A 66 6.18 9.33 -3.25
CA THR A 66 6.97 10.53 -3.48
C THR A 66 8.24 10.46 -2.65
N GLN A 67 9.39 10.78 -3.24
CA GLN A 67 10.70 10.68 -2.58
C GLN A 67 11.72 11.61 -3.22
N SER A 68 12.96 11.59 -2.71
CA SER A 68 14.02 12.56 -3.03
C SER A 68 13.62 14.01 -2.74
N TYR A 69 14.31 14.65 -1.79
CA TYR A 69 13.88 15.95 -1.26
C TYR A 69 12.37 15.93 -0.95
N TRP A 70 11.91 14.86 -0.29
CA TRP A 70 10.49 14.66 -0.02
C TRP A 70 9.86 15.86 0.70
N ILE A 71 8.62 16.20 0.33
CA ILE A 71 7.81 17.19 1.03
C ILE A 71 6.35 16.70 1.15
N PRO A 72 5.68 16.93 2.30
CA PRO A 72 4.31 16.48 2.50
C PRO A 72 3.33 17.10 1.50
N ALA A 73 3.60 18.33 1.05
CA ALA A 73 2.74 19.05 0.11
C ALA A 73 2.57 18.29 -1.22
N ASN A 74 3.64 17.68 -1.73
CA ASN A 74 3.58 16.90 -2.97
C ASN A 74 2.88 15.56 -2.77
N GLN A 75 3.14 14.88 -1.65
CA GLN A 75 2.46 13.62 -1.32
C GLN A 75 0.95 13.82 -1.20
N ASN A 76 0.52 14.84 -0.45
CA ASN A 76 -0.89 15.17 -0.27
C ASN A 76 -1.54 15.59 -1.59
N ALA A 77 -0.87 16.43 -2.37
CA ALA A 77 -1.38 16.83 -3.68
C ALA A 77 -1.52 15.62 -4.64
N ALA A 78 -0.56 14.68 -4.61
CA ALA A 78 -0.64 13.47 -5.40
C ALA A 78 -1.84 12.60 -4.99
N HIS A 79 -2.02 12.39 -3.69
CA HIS A 79 -3.18 11.69 -3.13
C HIS A 79 -4.50 12.32 -3.60
N ASP A 80 -4.66 13.63 -3.42
CA ASP A 80 -5.88 14.36 -3.78
C ASP A 80 -6.15 14.27 -5.30
N GLN A 81 -5.12 14.37 -6.15
CA GLN A 81 -5.30 14.23 -7.61
C GLN A 81 -5.77 12.83 -8.01
N VAL A 82 -5.29 11.78 -7.33
CA VAL A 82 -5.69 10.41 -7.63
C VAL A 82 -7.09 10.11 -7.09
N VAL A 83 -7.38 10.50 -5.85
CA VAL A 83 -8.66 10.19 -5.18
C VAL A 83 -9.79 11.07 -5.71
N ASP A 84 -9.60 12.38 -5.83
CA ASP A 84 -10.68 13.30 -6.17
C ASP A 84 -10.83 13.49 -7.68
N ASN A 85 -9.73 13.44 -8.44
CA ASN A 85 -9.73 13.69 -9.88
C ASN A 85 -9.46 12.45 -10.74
N GLY A 86 -9.10 11.32 -10.14
CA GLY A 86 -8.94 10.05 -10.85
C GLY A 86 -7.80 10.04 -11.88
N LEU A 87 -6.73 10.82 -11.65
CA LEU A 87 -5.60 10.86 -12.58
C LEU A 87 -4.95 9.47 -12.73
N SER A 88 -4.62 9.10 -13.96
CA SER A 88 -3.77 7.93 -14.24
C SER A 88 -2.33 8.16 -13.75
N PRO A 89 -1.51 7.10 -13.62
CA PRO A 89 -0.11 7.24 -13.25
C PRO A 89 0.65 8.22 -14.15
N GLU A 90 0.49 8.15 -15.46
CA GLU A 90 1.16 9.07 -16.40
C GLU A 90 0.67 10.51 -16.27
N GLU A 91 -0.65 10.71 -16.12
CA GLU A 91 -1.22 12.04 -15.90
C GLU A 91 -0.75 12.62 -14.56
N LEU A 92 -0.64 11.80 -13.51
CA LEU A 92 -0.13 12.22 -12.21
C LEU A 92 1.34 12.65 -12.30
N MET A 93 2.21 11.87 -12.98
CA MET A 93 3.62 12.24 -13.13
C MET A 93 3.77 13.59 -13.84
N ALA A 94 3.03 13.80 -14.94
CA ALA A 94 3.04 15.08 -15.66
C ALA A 94 2.51 16.22 -14.80
N TRP A 95 1.42 15.98 -14.04
CA TRP A 95 0.84 16.97 -13.15
C TRP A 95 1.81 17.37 -12.03
N LEU A 96 2.47 16.41 -11.38
CA LEU A 96 3.45 16.67 -10.32
C LEU A 96 4.70 17.39 -10.83
N GLU A 97 5.15 17.09 -12.05
CA GLU A 97 6.26 17.83 -12.68
C GLU A 97 5.89 19.30 -12.89
N GLU A 98 4.68 19.58 -13.39
CA GLU A 98 4.21 20.95 -13.63
C GLU A 98 3.83 21.71 -12.36
N ASN A 99 3.44 21.00 -11.29
CA ASN A 99 2.83 21.58 -10.09
C ASN A 99 3.60 21.28 -8.79
N ASP A 100 4.92 20.98 -8.87
CA ASP A 100 5.76 20.82 -7.68
C ASP A 100 5.57 22.00 -6.72
N ALA A 101 5.29 21.71 -5.44
CA ALA A 101 4.91 22.74 -4.48
C ALA A 101 6.02 23.78 -4.22
N GLU A 102 7.28 23.48 -4.54
CA GLU A 102 8.41 24.42 -4.44
C GLU A 102 8.92 24.86 -5.83
N ASN A 103 8.20 24.55 -6.90
CA ASN A 103 8.57 24.82 -8.31
C ASN A 103 9.94 24.25 -8.71
N ASN A 104 10.32 23.09 -8.15
CA ASN A 104 11.56 22.41 -8.46
C ASN A 104 11.36 20.88 -8.56
N PRO A 105 10.61 20.40 -9.57
CA PRO A 105 10.42 18.97 -9.78
C PRO A 105 11.74 18.24 -10.07
N ALA A 106 12.77 18.94 -10.58
CA ALA A 106 14.05 18.34 -10.94
C ALA A 106 14.80 17.69 -9.77
N VAL A 107 14.48 17.98 -8.51
CA VAL A 107 15.08 17.31 -7.33
C VAL A 107 14.19 16.21 -6.75
N ARG A 108 13.06 15.89 -7.40
CA ARG A 108 12.03 14.99 -6.90
C ARG A 108 12.03 13.67 -7.66
N GLN A 109 11.46 12.66 -7.02
CA GLN A 109 11.25 11.36 -7.60
C GLN A 109 9.86 10.85 -7.19
N TYR A 110 9.12 10.31 -8.15
CA TYR A 110 7.73 9.88 -7.96
C TYR A 110 7.50 8.53 -8.62
N GLY A 111 6.55 7.77 -8.09
CA GLY A 111 6.11 6.49 -8.63
C GLY A 111 4.64 6.24 -8.30
N MET A 112 3.91 5.64 -9.23
CA MET A 112 2.52 5.23 -9.00
C MET A 112 2.21 3.94 -9.76
N ALA A 113 1.39 3.08 -9.15
CA ALA A 113 0.72 1.97 -9.82
C ALA A 113 -0.75 1.90 -9.39
N ASP A 114 -1.67 1.56 -10.31
CA ASP A 114 -3.11 1.57 -10.03
C ASP A 114 -3.93 0.48 -10.75
N LEU A 115 -5.19 0.32 -10.31
CA LEU A 115 -6.19 -0.65 -10.82
C LEU A 115 -7.46 0.02 -11.40
N VAL A 116 -7.56 1.36 -11.36
CA VAL A 116 -8.81 2.11 -11.58
C VAL A 116 -9.46 1.85 -12.94
N SER A 117 -8.66 1.59 -13.97
CA SER A 117 -9.14 1.39 -15.34
C SER A 117 -9.57 -0.04 -15.68
N GLY A 118 -9.51 -0.97 -14.71
CA GLY A 118 -9.71 -2.40 -14.97
C GLY A 118 -8.52 -3.08 -15.67
N VAL A 119 -7.43 -2.34 -15.86
CA VAL A 119 -6.09 -2.84 -16.19
C VAL A 119 -5.09 -2.24 -15.20
N ALA A 120 -3.99 -2.95 -14.95
CA ALA A 120 -2.88 -2.40 -14.20
C ALA A 120 -2.16 -1.32 -15.03
N ARG A 121 -1.83 -0.21 -14.39
CA ARG A 121 -1.03 0.88 -14.98
C ARG A 121 0.06 1.27 -14.00
N ALA A 122 1.18 1.77 -14.52
CA ALA A 122 2.27 2.27 -13.69
C ALA A 122 3.05 3.37 -14.41
N ALA A 123 3.55 4.35 -13.65
CA ALA A 123 4.44 5.39 -14.15
C ALA A 123 5.39 5.84 -13.05
N ALA A 124 6.51 6.42 -13.46
CA ALA A 124 7.50 7.00 -12.57
C ALA A 124 8.14 8.24 -13.19
N PHE A 125 8.67 9.08 -12.32
CA PHE A 125 9.42 10.28 -12.68
C PHE A 125 10.68 10.35 -11.83
N THR A 126 11.80 10.78 -12.42
CA THR A 126 13.05 11.05 -11.70
C THR A 126 13.65 12.32 -12.24
N GLY A 127 13.71 13.35 -11.40
CA GLY A 127 14.27 14.63 -11.77
C GLY A 127 15.78 14.58 -12.02
N ASP A 128 16.25 15.37 -12.98
CA ASP A 128 17.66 15.41 -13.41
C ASP A 128 18.64 15.79 -12.28
N ASN A 129 18.17 16.51 -11.27
CA ASN A 129 18.95 17.00 -10.13
C ASN A 129 18.80 16.12 -8.87
N CYS A 130 18.11 14.98 -8.94
CA CYS A 130 18.29 13.94 -7.93
C CYS A 130 19.77 13.51 -7.90
N ILE A 131 20.26 13.02 -6.76
CA ILE A 131 21.68 12.68 -6.62
C ILE A 131 21.95 11.26 -7.13
N ASP A 132 23.05 11.10 -7.87
CA ASP A 132 23.43 9.83 -8.48
C ASP A 132 23.97 8.80 -7.45
N PHE A 133 23.83 7.49 -7.70
CA PHE A 133 23.05 6.94 -8.81
C PHE A 133 21.55 7.15 -8.57
N LYS A 134 20.83 7.60 -9.61
CA LYS A 134 19.37 7.77 -9.59
C LYS A 134 18.76 7.10 -10.79
N GLY A 135 17.53 6.64 -10.63
CA GLY A 135 16.74 6.13 -11.74
C GLY A 135 15.41 5.58 -11.30
N HIS A 136 14.67 5.09 -12.27
CA HIS A 136 13.45 4.34 -12.05
C HIS A 136 13.28 3.28 -13.13
N ILE A 137 12.48 2.26 -12.82
CA ILE A 137 12.04 1.23 -13.74
C ILE A 137 10.51 1.17 -13.67
N VAL A 138 9.86 1.08 -14.83
CA VAL A 138 8.41 0.95 -14.94
C VAL A 138 8.09 -0.36 -15.62
N GLY A 139 7.35 -1.22 -14.94
CA GLY A 139 6.82 -2.47 -15.46
C GLY A 139 5.34 -2.36 -15.82
N GLU A 140 4.71 -3.50 -16.07
CA GLU A 140 3.28 -3.57 -16.43
C GLU A 140 2.36 -3.14 -15.27
N ASN A 141 2.70 -3.52 -14.04
CA ASN A 141 1.88 -3.34 -12.84
C ASN A 141 2.68 -2.82 -11.64
N TYR A 142 3.88 -2.29 -11.87
CA TYR A 142 4.75 -1.78 -10.82
C TYR A 142 5.62 -0.63 -11.32
N ALA A 143 6.10 0.17 -10.37
CA ALA A 143 7.10 1.18 -10.61
C ALA A 143 8.14 1.14 -9.47
N ILE A 144 9.42 1.06 -9.82
CA ILE A 144 10.56 1.05 -8.89
C ILE A 144 11.31 2.37 -9.06
N GLN A 145 11.71 3.00 -7.96
CA GLN A 145 12.52 4.21 -8.01
C GLN A 145 13.66 4.15 -6.99
N GLY A 146 14.74 4.87 -7.27
CA GLY A 146 15.70 5.18 -6.24
C GLY A 146 16.70 6.28 -6.58
N ASN A 147 17.33 6.81 -5.54
CA ASN A 147 18.32 7.88 -5.62
C ASN A 147 19.45 7.68 -4.60
N ILE A 148 20.64 8.19 -4.93
CA ILE A 148 21.92 7.95 -4.25
C ILE A 148 22.21 6.46 -4.00
N LEU A 149 21.87 5.66 -5.00
CA LEU A 149 22.12 4.23 -4.96
C LEU A 149 23.60 3.94 -5.16
N LEU A 150 24.06 2.77 -4.69
CA LEU A 150 25.40 2.26 -5.00
C LEU A 150 25.65 2.17 -6.51
N GLY A 151 24.60 1.84 -7.26
CA GLY A 151 24.60 1.72 -8.71
C GLY A 151 23.24 1.32 -9.26
N GLU A 152 23.14 1.22 -10.58
CA GLU A 152 21.94 0.81 -11.32
C GLU A 152 21.48 -0.60 -10.92
N GLU A 153 22.43 -1.45 -10.54
CA GLU A 153 22.19 -2.84 -10.17
C GLU A 153 21.20 -3.00 -9.02
N ILE A 154 21.06 -1.99 -8.15
CA ILE A 154 20.08 -1.98 -7.06
C ILE A 154 18.67 -2.03 -7.65
N LEU A 155 18.35 -1.16 -8.61
CA LEU A 155 17.04 -1.12 -9.26
C LEU A 155 16.77 -2.41 -10.03
N THR A 156 17.74 -2.89 -10.81
CA THR A 156 17.55 -4.10 -11.63
C THR A 156 17.43 -5.36 -10.79
N GLN A 157 18.08 -5.44 -9.62
CA GLN A 157 17.93 -6.58 -8.72
C GLN A 157 16.60 -6.53 -7.97
N MET A 158 16.11 -5.33 -7.60
CA MET A 158 14.75 -5.19 -7.08
C MET A 158 13.70 -5.66 -8.10
N GLU A 159 13.87 -5.26 -9.37
CA GLU A 159 12.99 -5.71 -10.45
C GLU A 159 13.05 -7.24 -10.62
N ALA A 160 14.25 -7.82 -10.69
CA ALA A 160 14.42 -9.25 -10.80
C ALA A 160 13.75 -9.99 -9.63
N GLY A 161 13.96 -9.53 -8.40
CA GLY A 161 13.32 -10.11 -7.21
C GLY A 161 11.79 -10.08 -7.28
N PHE A 162 11.21 -8.98 -7.76
CA PHE A 162 9.77 -8.85 -7.96
C PHE A 162 9.24 -9.81 -9.04
N LEU A 163 9.89 -9.85 -10.20
CA LEU A 163 9.44 -10.61 -11.38
C LEU A 163 9.64 -12.12 -11.25
N GLU A 164 10.72 -12.56 -10.60
CA GLU A 164 11.07 -13.98 -10.47
C GLU A 164 10.33 -14.66 -9.32
N THR A 165 9.71 -13.89 -8.42
CA THR A 165 8.95 -14.42 -7.28
C THR A 165 7.52 -14.72 -7.71
N GLU A 166 7.10 -15.97 -7.55
CA GLU A 166 5.70 -16.37 -7.65
C GLU A 166 4.99 -16.17 -6.30
N GLY A 167 3.65 -16.04 -6.32
CA GLY A 167 2.85 -15.92 -5.10
C GLY A 167 2.13 -14.59 -4.96
N ALA A 168 1.79 -14.25 -3.71
CA ALA A 168 1.01 -13.07 -3.36
C ALA A 168 1.81 -11.77 -3.60
N LEU A 169 1.11 -10.64 -3.76
CA LEU A 169 1.75 -9.34 -3.99
C LEU A 169 2.77 -8.99 -2.89
N ALA A 170 2.45 -9.32 -1.63
CA ALA A 170 3.34 -9.10 -0.49
C ALA A 170 4.67 -9.87 -0.60
N GLU A 171 4.63 -11.11 -1.10
CA GLU A 171 5.84 -11.94 -1.30
C GLU A 171 6.73 -11.34 -2.38
N LYS A 172 6.13 -10.87 -3.49
CA LYS A 172 6.84 -10.21 -4.58
C LYS A 172 7.47 -8.88 -4.15
N LEU A 173 6.74 -8.06 -3.38
CA LEU A 173 7.25 -6.81 -2.84
C LEU A 173 8.40 -7.03 -1.84
N MET A 174 8.28 -8.03 -0.97
CA MET A 174 9.36 -8.41 -0.06
C MET A 174 10.59 -8.90 -0.83
N ALA A 175 10.40 -9.71 -1.88
CA ALA A 175 11.48 -10.17 -2.73
C ALA A 175 12.15 -9.03 -3.52
N ALA A 176 11.38 -8.01 -3.92
CA ALA A 176 11.95 -6.80 -4.51
C ALA A 176 12.92 -6.11 -3.53
N LEU A 177 12.52 -5.93 -2.26
CA LEU A 177 13.43 -5.39 -1.25
C LEU A 177 14.65 -6.28 -1.02
N GLN A 178 14.50 -7.61 -1.03
CA GLN A 178 15.65 -8.52 -0.94
C GLN A 178 16.64 -8.35 -2.10
N GLY A 179 16.17 -7.95 -3.29
CA GLY A 179 17.03 -7.58 -4.42
C GLY A 179 17.94 -6.37 -4.14
N ALA A 180 17.54 -5.49 -3.22
CA ALA A 180 18.35 -4.36 -2.75
C ALA A 180 19.08 -4.64 -1.42
N ASN A 181 19.01 -5.86 -0.87
CA ASN A 181 19.59 -6.20 0.42
C ASN A 181 21.12 -6.43 0.33
N VAL A 182 21.84 -5.35 0.05
CA VAL A 182 23.31 -5.31 -0.01
C VAL A 182 23.81 -4.06 0.69
N ALA A 183 24.97 -4.16 1.34
CA ALA A 183 25.59 -3.03 2.02
C ALA A 183 25.78 -1.84 1.07
N GLY A 184 25.27 -0.67 1.47
CA GLY A 184 25.35 0.55 0.69
C GLY A 184 24.35 0.66 -0.45
N ALA A 185 23.31 -0.19 -0.54
CA ALA A 185 22.23 -0.02 -1.51
C ALA A 185 21.70 1.43 -1.53
N ASP A 186 21.47 1.98 -0.34
CA ASP A 186 21.56 3.41 -0.04
C ASP A 186 23.01 3.74 0.32
N ASN A 187 23.70 4.51 -0.52
CA ASN A 187 25.17 4.64 -0.43
C ASN A 187 25.64 5.30 0.88
N ARG A 188 24.78 6.04 1.59
CA ARG A 188 25.11 6.60 2.92
C ARG A 188 25.30 5.52 3.98
N CYS A 189 24.70 4.35 3.81
CA CYS A 189 24.74 3.24 4.76
C CYS A 189 25.90 2.27 4.50
N LEU A 190 26.73 2.55 3.48
CA LEU A 190 27.86 1.70 3.11
C LEU A 190 28.87 1.52 4.25
N GLU A 191 29.20 2.58 4.98
CA GLU A 191 30.16 2.49 6.10
C GLU A 191 29.63 1.68 7.29
N GLU A 192 28.31 1.67 7.48
CA GLU A 192 27.64 0.87 8.50
C GLU A 192 27.55 -0.61 8.10
N GLY A 193 27.67 -0.91 6.80
CA GLY A 193 27.63 -2.27 6.28
C GLY A 193 26.23 -2.83 6.09
N VAL A 194 25.22 -1.96 5.99
CA VAL A 194 23.80 -2.30 5.79
C VAL A 194 23.26 -1.63 4.53
N SER A 195 22.13 -2.10 4.03
CA SER A 195 21.43 -1.54 2.86
C SER A 195 20.77 -0.20 3.17
N SER A 196 20.29 -0.04 4.40
CA SER A 196 19.40 1.02 4.87
C SER A 196 19.37 1.06 6.41
N ARG A 197 18.66 2.02 7.02
CA ARG A 197 18.41 2.11 8.47
C ARG A 197 16.93 2.00 8.85
N SER A 198 16.04 2.07 7.87
CA SER A 198 14.62 1.77 8.02
C SER A 198 14.06 1.17 6.73
N ALA A 199 13.01 0.36 6.87
CA ALA A 199 12.32 -0.31 5.77
C ALA A 199 10.84 -0.51 6.10
N PHE A 200 9.98 -0.65 5.09
CA PHE A 200 8.57 -0.96 5.26
C PHE A 200 8.02 -1.87 4.16
N LEU A 201 6.91 -2.54 4.45
CA LEU A 201 6.09 -3.31 3.53
C LEU A 201 4.62 -3.11 3.87
N ARG A 202 3.84 -2.56 2.94
CA ARG A 202 2.43 -2.22 3.10
C ARG A 202 1.61 -2.78 1.95
N VAL A 203 0.55 -3.52 2.25
CA VAL A 203 -0.36 -4.10 1.25
C VAL A 203 -1.80 -3.96 1.73
N ALA A 204 -2.62 -3.32 0.90
CA ALA A 204 -4.06 -3.30 1.08
C ALA A 204 -4.70 -4.44 0.28
N TYR A 205 -5.64 -5.13 0.92
CA TYR A 205 -6.55 -6.05 0.26
C TYR A 205 -7.81 -5.28 -0.16
N PRO A 206 -8.61 -5.81 -1.11
CA PRO A 206 -9.83 -5.14 -1.51
C PRO A 206 -10.78 -4.88 -0.33
N GLY A 207 -11.23 -3.63 -0.19
CA GLY A 207 -12.11 -3.19 0.89
C GLY A 207 -11.43 -2.81 2.21
N ASP A 208 -10.09 -2.84 2.30
CA ASP A 208 -9.35 -2.32 3.46
C ASP A 208 -9.62 -0.81 3.65
N GLY A 209 -9.52 -0.35 4.90
CA GLY A 209 -9.55 1.08 5.20
C GLY A 209 -8.17 1.71 4.99
N ALA A 210 -8.10 3.01 4.68
CA ALA A 210 -6.83 3.72 4.48
C ALA A 210 -5.88 3.65 5.71
N GLU A 211 -6.45 3.49 6.91
CA GLU A 211 -5.72 3.40 8.18
C GLU A 211 -5.69 1.96 8.75
N ASP A 212 -6.18 0.98 8.01
CA ASP A 212 -6.35 -0.41 8.47
C ASP A 212 -6.03 -1.38 7.32
N LEU A 213 -4.76 -1.36 6.91
CA LEU A 213 -4.24 -2.22 5.86
C LEU A 213 -4.04 -3.64 6.39
N THR A 214 -4.36 -4.65 5.57
CA THR A 214 -4.18 -6.07 5.89
C THR A 214 -2.73 -6.41 6.24
N LEU A 215 -1.77 -5.74 5.60
CA LEU A 215 -0.36 -5.81 5.94
C LEU A 215 0.21 -4.39 6.05
N ASP A 216 0.68 -4.01 7.23
CA ASP A 216 1.42 -2.77 7.46
C ASP A 216 2.60 -3.06 8.41
N LEU A 217 3.76 -3.32 7.83
CA LEU A 217 5.00 -3.57 8.56
C LEU A 217 5.96 -2.42 8.36
N VAL A 218 6.45 -1.86 9.47
CA VAL A 218 7.36 -0.72 9.48
C VAL A 218 8.49 -0.99 10.46
N VAL A 219 9.70 -1.15 9.91
CA VAL A 219 10.95 -1.14 10.66
C VAL A 219 11.50 0.27 10.59
N SER A 220 11.11 1.13 11.53
CA SER A 220 11.46 2.56 11.51
C SER A 220 12.91 2.85 11.93
N LEU A 221 13.58 1.89 12.58
CA LEU A 221 14.96 2.00 13.05
C LEU A 221 15.54 0.61 13.39
N THR A 222 16.82 0.40 13.13
CA THR A 222 17.59 -0.74 13.65
C THR A 222 18.84 -0.30 14.44
N PRO A 223 19.38 -1.16 15.33
CA PRO A 223 20.70 -0.94 15.92
C PRO A 223 21.80 -0.91 14.86
N PHE A 224 22.93 -0.26 15.17
CA PHE A 224 24.06 -0.16 14.25
C PHE A 224 24.50 -1.53 13.70
N GLY A 225 24.56 -1.64 12.37
CA GLY A 225 24.99 -2.86 11.67
C GLY A 225 23.94 -3.98 11.64
N VAL A 226 22.70 -3.71 12.05
CA VAL A 226 21.56 -4.62 11.90
C VAL A 226 20.77 -4.22 10.66
N GLU A 227 20.68 -5.14 9.70
CA GLU A 227 20.00 -4.93 8.42
C GLU A 227 18.47 -4.82 8.58
N PRO A 228 17.84 -3.67 8.26
CA PRO A 228 16.39 -3.50 8.36
C PRO A 228 15.59 -4.44 7.47
N ILE A 229 16.08 -4.78 6.27
CA ILE A 229 15.36 -5.67 5.35
C ILE A 229 15.28 -7.10 5.94
N ASP A 230 16.30 -7.54 6.67
CA ASP A 230 16.28 -8.84 7.37
C ASP A 230 15.29 -8.85 8.55
N VAL A 231 15.21 -7.74 9.29
CA VAL A 231 14.21 -7.56 10.36
C VAL A 231 12.80 -7.57 9.78
N LEU A 232 12.58 -6.81 8.71
CA LEU A 232 11.30 -6.73 7.99
C LEU A 232 10.91 -8.11 7.44
N GLN A 233 11.85 -8.86 6.87
CA GLN A 233 11.63 -10.24 6.40
C GLN A 233 11.20 -11.17 7.54
N ALA A 234 11.79 -11.04 8.73
CA ALA A 234 11.41 -11.84 9.89
C ALA A 234 9.99 -11.53 10.37
N GLU A 235 9.60 -10.25 10.39
CA GLU A 235 8.23 -9.82 10.68
C GLU A 235 7.24 -10.29 9.61
N PHE A 236 7.61 -10.19 8.33
CA PHE A 236 6.82 -10.70 7.23
C PHE A 236 6.62 -12.21 7.31
N ASN A 237 7.67 -12.98 7.63
CA ASN A 237 7.56 -14.43 7.82
C ASN A 237 6.65 -14.79 9.00
N ALA A 238 6.68 -14.02 10.08
CA ALA A 238 5.78 -14.21 11.22
C ALA A 238 4.33 -13.91 10.84
N TRP A 239 4.08 -12.81 10.13
CA TRP A 239 2.77 -12.47 9.60
C TRP A 239 2.26 -13.52 8.61
N ASN A 240 3.07 -13.91 7.62
CA ASN A 240 2.69 -14.88 6.59
C ASN A 240 2.48 -16.28 7.18
N GLY A 241 3.28 -16.68 8.17
CA GLY A 241 3.08 -17.93 8.93
C GLY A 241 1.77 -17.93 9.73
N ILE A 242 1.36 -16.79 10.29
CA ILE A 242 0.06 -16.64 10.96
C ILE A 242 -1.08 -16.59 9.93
N SER A 243 -0.94 -15.83 8.85
CA SER A 243 -1.95 -15.67 7.80
C SER A 243 -2.24 -17.02 7.11
N SER A 244 -1.19 -17.74 6.70
CA SER A 244 -1.31 -19.09 6.12
C SER A 244 -1.85 -20.12 7.13
N THR A 245 -1.57 -19.98 8.43
CA THR A 245 -2.20 -20.85 9.45
C THR A 245 -3.65 -20.47 9.74
N VAL A 246 -4.06 -19.21 9.61
CA VAL A 246 -5.46 -18.82 9.62
C VAL A 246 -6.18 -19.42 8.40
N GLU A 247 -5.58 -19.38 7.20
CA GLU A 247 -6.13 -20.08 6.04
C GLU A 247 -6.16 -21.62 6.21
N LEU A 248 -5.14 -22.22 6.83
CA LEU A 248 -5.04 -23.69 7.01
C LEU A 248 -5.79 -24.26 8.24
N TYR A 249 -6.00 -23.48 9.30
CA TYR A 249 -6.67 -23.91 10.55
C TYR A 249 -8.02 -23.22 10.82
N GLY A 250 -8.46 -22.36 9.90
CA GLY A 250 -9.74 -21.70 10.04
C GLY A 250 -9.95 -20.67 8.94
N ASN A 251 -9.96 -21.14 7.68
CA ASN A 251 -10.60 -20.41 6.60
C ASN A 251 -11.90 -19.79 7.15
N ALA A 252 -12.05 -18.48 7.01
CA ALA A 252 -13.37 -17.96 6.67
C ALA A 252 -13.46 -18.16 5.15
N PRO A 253 -14.00 -19.29 4.65
CA PRO A 253 -14.10 -19.55 3.21
C PRO A 253 -15.01 -18.53 2.49
N LEU A 254 -15.57 -17.56 3.24
CA LEU A 254 -16.40 -16.48 2.77
C LEU A 254 -15.81 -15.12 3.18
N LEU A 255 -15.50 -14.28 2.19
CA LEU A 255 -15.31 -12.83 2.36
C LEU A 255 -16.63 -12.10 2.03
N ILE A 256 -16.98 -11.08 2.80
CA ILE A 256 -18.14 -10.22 2.55
C ILE A 256 -17.68 -8.77 2.50
N THR A 257 -17.66 -8.17 1.30
CA THR A 257 -17.35 -6.75 1.08
C THR A 257 -18.66 -5.97 0.97
N ARG A 258 -18.83 -4.85 1.69
CA ARG A 258 -20.05 -4.03 1.60
C ARG A 258 -19.95 -3.04 0.45
N LEU A 259 -21.02 -2.92 -0.33
CA LEU A 259 -21.18 -1.96 -1.41
C LEU A 259 -22.16 -0.84 -1.00
N GLU A 260 -22.47 0.09 -1.90
CA GLU A 260 -23.43 1.16 -1.65
C GLU A 260 -24.84 0.59 -1.34
N GLY A 261 -25.48 1.10 -0.29
CA GLY A 261 -26.81 0.65 0.12
C GLY A 261 -26.82 -0.75 0.80
N PRO A 262 -27.79 -1.63 0.47
CA PRO A 262 -27.88 -2.96 1.06
C PRO A 262 -27.00 -3.99 0.35
N GLU A 263 -26.26 -3.60 -0.69
CA GLU A 263 -25.49 -4.54 -1.50
C GLU A 263 -24.20 -5.01 -0.81
N VAL A 264 -23.86 -6.28 -1.01
CA VAL A 264 -22.59 -6.89 -0.63
C VAL A 264 -22.02 -7.68 -1.81
N LEU A 265 -20.69 -7.79 -1.84
CA LEU A 265 -19.95 -8.66 -2.72
C LEU A 265 -19.37 -9.82 -1.89
N LEU A 266 -19.70 -11.04 -2.28
CA LEU A 266 -19.38 -12.27 -1.56
C LEU A 266 -18.27 -13.00 -2.30
N LYS A 267 -17.10 -13.23 -1.68
CA LYS A 267 -16.07 -14.14 -2.22
C LYS A 267 -16.23 -15.49 -1.55
N TRP A 268 -16.59 -16.52 -2.31
CA TRP A 268 -16.63 -17.88 -1.80
C TRP A 268 -15.47 -18.68 -2.35
N SER A 269 -14.60 -19.14 -1.45
CA SER A 269 -13.41 -19.93 -1.78
C SER A 269 -13.58 -21.42 -1.48
N GLY A 270 -14.79 -21.86 -1.08
CA GLY A 270 -15.10 -23.28 -0.87
C GLY A 270 -15.70 -23.95 -2.11
N ASP A 271 -16.13 -25.20 -1.95
CA ASP A 271 -16.71 -25.98 -3.05
C ASP A 271 -17.99 -25.32 -3.59
N THR A 272 -18.15 -25.34 -4.91
CA THR A 272 -19.33 -24.84 -5.63
C THR A 272 -20.03 -25.99 -6.37
N PRO A 273 -21.36 -25.93 -6.54
CA PRO A 273 -22.25 -24.86 -6.11
C PRO A 273 -22.55 -24.92 -4.60
N ALA A 274 -22.69 -23.76 -3.98
CA ALA A 274 -23.11 -23.59 -2.60
C ALA A 274 -24.22 -22.53 -2.51
N GLU A 275 -25.12 -22.63 -1.53
CA GLU A 275 -26.14 -21.62 -1.26
C GLU A 275 -25.84 -20.95 0.07
N MET A 276 -25.86 -19.62 0.11
CA MET A 276 -25.86 -18.85 1.35
C MET A 276 -27.28 -18.49 1.74
N ILE A 277 -27.65 -18.73 3.00
CA ILE A 277 -28.98 -18.52 3.55
C ILE A 277 -28.87 -17.58 4.75
N ALA A 278 -29.63 -16.48 4.76
CA ALA A 278 -29.72 -15.57 5.90
C ALA A 278 -30.93 -15.85 6.79
N PHE A 279 -30.69 -15.77 8.09
CA PHE A 279 -31.70 -15.79 9.14
C PHE A 279 -31.63 -14.51 9.98
N ASP A 280 -32.76 -13.99 10.42
CA ASP A 280 -32.79 -12.87 11.38
C ASP A 280 -32.52 -13.33 12.83
N ALA A 281 -32.48 -12.39 13.77
CA ALA A 281 -32.28 -12.68 15.18
C ALA A 281 -33.41 -13.48 15.85
N ALA A 282 -34.60 -13.56 15.23
CA ALA A 282 -35.69 -14.42 15.67
C ALA A 282 -35.60 -15.84 15.07
N GLY A 283 -34.62 -16.09 14.19
CA GLY A 283 -34.40 -17.36 13.51
C GLY A 283 -35.28 -17.55 12.27
N ALA A 284 -35.95 -16.51 11.76
CA ALA A 284 -36.71 -16.57 10.53
C ALA A 284 -35.76 -16.49 9.31
N ARG A 285 -35.95 -17.37 8.32
CA ARG A 285 -35.22 -17.28 7.04
C ARG A 285 -35.68 -16.01 6.31
N VAL A 286 -34.75 -15.10 6.03
CA VAL A 286 -35.04 -13.81 5.40
C VAL A 286 -34.58 -13.72 3.95
N GLY A 287 -33.60 -14.53 3.52
CA GLY A 287 -33.17 -14.58 2.13
C GLY A 287 -32.14 -15.66 1.85
N ALA A 288 -31.76 -15.82 0.58
CA ALA A 288 -30.68 -16.68 0.14
C ALA A 288 -30.07 -16.20 -1.19
N VAL A 289 -28.88 -16.69 -1.51
CA VAL A 289 -28.17 -16.45 -2.78
C VAL A 289 -27.27 -17.65 -3.13
N ASP A 290 -27.22 -18.01 -4.41
CA ASP A 290 -26.33 -19.04 -4.94
C ASP A 290 -24.91 -18.49 -5.11
N LEU A 291 -23.92 -19.29 -4.73
CA LEU A 291 -22.48 -19.01 -4.83
C LEU A 291 -21.92 -19.85 -5.99
N ASP A 292 -22.08 -19.34 -7.21
CA ASP A 292 -21.76 -20.06 -8.46
C ASP A 292 -20.42 -19.63 -9.12
N GLY A 293 -19.68 -18.73 -8.48
CA GLY A 293 -18.41 -18.19 -9.01
C GLY A 293 -17.54 -17.58 -7.90
N PRO A 294 -16.34 -17.08 -8.23
CA PRO A 294 -15.43 -16.53 -7.23
C PRO A 294 -16.02 -15.33 -6.50
N TRP A 295 -16.97 -14.62 -7.13
CA TRP A 295 -17.66 -13.47 -6.58
C TRP A 295 -19.16 -13.51 -6.86
N THR A 296 -19.99 -13.19 -5.86
CA THR A 296 -21.45 -13.10 -5.97
C THR A 296 -21.94 -11.79 -5.38
N ARG A 297 -22.67 -10.99 -6.16
CA ARG A 297 -23.35 -9.79 -5.63
C ARG A 297 -24.68 -10.18 -5.00
N TRP A 298 -24.95 -9.65 -3.82
CA TRP A 298 -26.19 -9.90 -3.10
C TRP A 298 -26.68 -8.66 -2.36
N ALA A 299 -27.96 -8.32 -2.51
CA ALA A 299 -28.60 -7.33 -1.66
C ALA A 299 -29.05 -8.01 -0.35
N LEU A 300 -28.55 -7.53 0.79
CA LEU A 300 -28.89 -8.07 2.10
C LEU A 300 -30.41 -8.04 2.29
N PRO A 301 -31.02 -9.18 2.66
CA PRO A 301 -32.47 -9.32 2.67
C PRO A 301 -33.16 -8.63 3.86
N ALA A 302 -32.40 -8.26 4.88
CA ALA A 302 -32.88 -7.53 6.04
C ALA A 302 -31.74 -6.72 6.67
N THR A 303 -32.13 -5.67 7.40
CA THR A 303 -31.25 -4.90 8.30
C THR A 303 -31.07 -5.64 9.62
N GLY A 304 -30.05 -5.29 10.40
CA GLY A 304 -29.76 -5.88 11.70
C GLY A 304 -28.78 -7.05 11.63
N THR A 305 -28.69 -7.76 12.76
CA THR A 305 -27.87 -8.96 12.86
C THR A 305 -28.50 -10.09 12.06
N LEU A 306 -27.75 -10.60 11.09
CA LEU A 306 -28.04 -11.79 10.33
C LEU A 306 -27.19 -12.96 10.81
N PHE A 307 -27.76 -14.15 10.76
CA PHE A 307 -27.06 -15.42 10.91
C PHE A 307 -27.03 -16.07 9.54
N LEU A 308 -25.84 -16.09 8.91
CA LEU A 308 -25.66 -16.66 7.59
C LEU A 308 -25.25 -18.13 7.72
N ARG A 309 -25.85 -18.98 6.89
CA ARG A 309 -25.50 -20.39 6.75
C ARG A 309 -25.10 -20.65 5.32
N ILE A 310 -24.05 -21.42 5.10
CA ILE A 310 -23.65 -21.86 3.77
C ILE A 310 -23.85 -23.36 3.69
N VAL A 311 -24.54 -23.82 2.65
CA VAL A 311 -24.82 -25.24 2.40
C VAL A 311 -24.28 -25.64 1.03
N ASN A 312 -23.87 -26.91 0.87
CA ASN A 312 -23.51 -27.45 -0.44
C ASN A 312 -24.75 -27.84 -1.27
N ALA A 313 -24.52 -28.34 -2.49
CA ALA A 313 -25.56 -28.81 -3.41
C ALA A 313 -26.49 -29.87 -2.80
N GLU A 314 -25.99 -30.70 -1.88
CA GLU A 314 -26.76 -31.73 -1.17
C GLU A 314 -27.51 -31.19 0.06
N GLY A 315 -27.40 -29.90 0.36
CA GLY A 315 -28.02 -29.25 1.52
C GLY A 315 -27.29 -29.49 2.85
N GLN A 316 -26.06 -30.00 2.81
CA GLN A 316 -25.22 -30.17 4.01
C GLN A 316 -24.63 -28.82 4.42
N LEU A 317 -24.72 -28.53 5.72
CA LEU A 317 -24.17 -27.32 6.31
C LEU A 317 -22.63 -27.33 6.24
N LEU A 318 -22.06 -26.34 5.56
CA LEU A 318 -20.62 -26.12 5.48
C LEU A 318 -20.13 -25.22 6.61
N THR A 319 -20.79 -24.07 6.81
CA THR A 319 -20.42 -23.12 7.87
C THR A 319 -21.59 -22.23 8.28
N THR A 320 -21.45 -21.58 9.44
CA THR A 320 -22.35 -20.55 9.95
C THR A 320 -21.55 -19.37 10.46
N LEU A 321 -22.01 -18.15 10.17
CA LEU A 321 -21.42 -16.93 10.74
C LEU A 321 -22.49 -15.92 11.14
N GLN A 322 -22.14 -15.07 12.08
CA GLN A 322 -22.96 -13.91 12.46
C GLN A 322 -22.45 -12.68 11.71
N TYR A 323 -23.34 -11.96 11.04
CA TYR A 323 -23.04 -10.76 10.28
C TYR A 323 -23.92 -9.60 10.76
N ALA A 324 -23.31 -8.50 11.17
CA ALA A 324 -24.05 -7.31 11.60
C ALA A 324 -24.32 -6.39 10.40
N GLY A 325 -25.50 -6.51 9.78
CA GLY A 325 -25.90 -5.74 8.60
C GLY A 325 -26.03 -4.23 8.82
N ASP A 326 -25.97 -3.77 10.07
CA ASP A 326 -26.14 -2.36 10.45
C ASP A 326 -24.85 -1.64 10.84
N VAL A 327 -23.68 -2.30 10.79
CA VAL A 327 -22.40 -1.62 10.99
C VAL A 327 -22.04 -0.92 9.70
N ALA A 328 -22.04 0.42 9.73
CA ALA A 328 -21.63 1.23 8.59
C ALA A 328 -20.22 0.78 8.12
N PRO A 329 -19.94 0.77 6.81
CA PRO A 329 -18.54 0.76 6.38
C PRO A 329 -17.83 1.96 7.04
N PRO A 330 -16.52 1.87 7.35
CA PRO A 330 -15.77 3.01 7.88
C PRO A 330 -15.93 4.30 7.05
N ASN A 331 -16.37 4.18 5.79
CA ASN A 331 -16.52 5.27 4.83
C ASN A 331 -17.94 5.83 4.69
N THR A 332 -18.69 6.03 5.79
CA THR A 332 -19.71 7.09 5.77
C THR A 332 -19.09 8.36 6.33
N GLN A 333 -18.41 9.13 5.48
CA GLN A 333 -18.31 10.58 5.73
C GLN A 333 -19.74 11.10 5.81
N ARG A 334 -20.17 11.39 7.04
CA ARG A 334 -21.38 12.15 7.27
C ARG A 334 -21.16 13.51 6.62
N GLY A 335 -22.02 13.83 5.67
CA GLY A 335 -22.35 15.22 5.38
C GLY A 335 -22.80 15.90 6.68
N ASP A 336 -22.29 17.11 6.87
CA ASP A 336 -22.69 18.09 7.87
C ASP A 336 -22.05 17.97 9.26
N ARG A 337 -21.18 18.95 9.57
CA ARG A 337 -21.20 19.85 10.75
C ARG A 337 -19.97 20.78 10.67
N GLU A 338 -20.14 22.10 10.57
CA GLU A 338 -20.37 23.06 11.68
C GLU A 338 -19.36 22.94 12.83
#